data_AF-A0A9P7E569-F1
#
_entry.id   AF-A0A9P7E569-F1
#
_cell.length_a   1.000
_cell.length_b   1.000
_cell.length_c   1.000
_cell.angle_alpha   90.00
_cell.angle_beta   90.00
_cell.angle_gamma   90.00
#
_symmetry.space_group_name_H-M   'P 1'
#
loop_
_entity.id
_entity.type
_entity.pdbx_description
1 polymer ?
#
loop_
_entity_poly.entity_id
_entity_poly.type
_entity_poly.pdbx_seq_one_letter_code
_entity_poly.pdbx_strand_id
1 'polypeptide(L)'
;MILDKEAKITHEQFATQIEVCLGSGEGPNKKVWSKGWGLNDASTEFCYFPIIQLRSTITSYDLQLTAESSSDTIAHKGIFLIAIGM
;
A
#
# COMPACT_ATOMS: atom_id res chain seq x y z
N MET A 1 5.59 -11.61 -2.95
CA MET A 1 6.42 -11.74 -4.17
C MET A 1 6.12 -10.57 -5.12
N ILE A 2 6.28 -9.33 -4.65
CA ILE A 2 6.01 -8.11 -5.45
C ILE A 2 7.32 -7.43 -5.86
N LEU A 3 8.35 -7.52 -5.00
CA LEU A 3 9.68 -6.94 -5.26
C LEU A 3 10.68 -7.92 -5.93
N ASP A 4 10.33 -9.20 -6.01
CA ASP A 4 11.25 -10.29 -6.40
C ASP A 4 11.54 -10.34 -7.92
N LYS A 5 10.81 -9.57 -8.73
CA LYS A 5 10.89 -9.61 -10.21
C LYS A 5 11.47 -8.35 -10.87
N GLU A 6 12.03 -7.42 -10.09
CA GLU A 6 12.44 -6.10 -10.61
C GLU A 6 11.33 -5.41 -11.45
N ALA A 7 10.07 -5.68 -11.08
CA ALA A 7 8.94 -5.17 -11.83
C ALA A 7 8.90 -3.64 -11.69
N LYS A 8 8.95 -2.94 -12.83
CA LYS A 8 8.81 -1.48 -12.89
C LYS A 8 7.36 -1.12 -12.60
N ILE A 9 7.06 -0.92 -11.33
CA ILE A 9 5.76 -0.47 -10.83
C ILE A 9 5.93 0.90 -10.16
N THR A 10 4.97 1.79 -10.32
CA THR A 10 4.98 3.10 -9.64
C THR A 10 4.43 3.00 -8.21
N HIS A 11 4.71 3.99 -7.36
CA HIS A 11 4.13 4.00 -6.01
C HIS A 11 2.60 4.01 -6.04
N GLU A 12 2.02 4.82 -6.92
CA GLU A 12 0.58 4.88 -7.18
C GLU A 12 0.00 3.53 -7.60
N GLN A 13 0.60 2.85 -8.59
CA GLN A 13 0.14 1.54 -9.05
C GLN A 13 0.19 0.48 -7.95
N PHE A 14 1.19 0.57 -7.07
CA PHE A 14 1.28 -0.36 -5.93
C PHE A 14 0.22 -0.04 -4.87
N ALA A 15 -0.07 1.23 -4.62
CA ALA A 15 -1.16 1.64 -3.75
C ALA A 15 -2.53 1.18 -4.26
N THR A 16 -2.79 1.28 -5.56
CA THR A 16 -4.02 0.75 -6.18
C THR A 16 -4.15 -0.76 -5.97
N GLN A 17 -3.05 -1.52 -6.05
CA GLN A 17 -3.10 -2.96 -5.78
C GLN A 17 -3.46 -3.29 -4.32
N ILE A 18 -3.02 -2.47 -3.36
CA ILE A 18 -3.41 -2.60 -1.96
C ILE A 18 -4.90 -2.29 -1.77
N GLU A 19 -5.39 -1.23 -2.43
CA GLU A 19 -6.81 -0.88 -2.43
C GLU A 19 -7.70 -2.00 -2.99
N VAL A 20 -7.36 -2.50 -4.17
CA VAL A 20 -8.07 -3.60 -4.84
C VAL A 20 -8.03 -4.89 -4.00
N CYS A 21 -6.93 -5.14 -3.28
CA CYS A 21 -6.83 -6.31 -2.41
C CYS A 21 -7.91 -6.29 -1.31
N LEU A 22 -8.32 -5.12 -0.81
CA LEU A 22 -9.41 -5.01 0.16
C LEU A 22 -10.79 -4.90 -0.48
N GLY A 23 -10.90 -4.25 -1.65
CA GLY A 23 -12.18 -4.07 -2.36
C GLY A 23 -12.68 -5.29 -3.15
N SER A 24 -11.82 -6.25 -3.49
CA SER A 24 -12.17 -7.34 -4.43
C SER A 24 -12.97 -8.50 -3.81
N GLY A 25 -13.29 -8.49 -2.51
CA GLY A 25 -13.96 -9.63 -1.84
C GLY A 25 -13.09 -10.90 -1.70
N GLU A 26 -12.02 -11.02 -2.49
CA GLU A 26 -10.83 -11.85 -2.21
C GLU A 26 -9.86 -11.11 -1.30
N GLY A 27 -10.39 -10.59 -0.18
CA GLY A 27 -9.69 -9.77 0.81
C GLY A 27 -8.29 -10.29 1.18
N PRO A 28 -7.42 -9.43 1.73
CA PRO A 28 -6.11 -9.84 2.22
C PRO A 28 -6.25 -11.10 3.10
N ASN A 29 -5.43 -12.12 2.78
CA ASN A 29 -5.52 -13.50 3.29
C ASN A 29 -6.35 -13.64 4.58
N LYS A 30 -7.54 -14.22 4.44
CA LYS A 30 -8.57 -14.39 5.49
C LYS A 30 -8.00 -14.89 6.82
N LYS A 31 -6.85 -15.59 6.85
CA LYS A 31 -6.18 -16.02 8.10
C LYS A 31 -5.69 -14.89 9.01
N VAL A 32 -5.35 -13.71 8.49
CA VAL A 32 -4.86 -12.58 9.28
C VAL A 32 -6.03 -11.75 9.83
N TRP A 33 -7.12 -11.63 9.07
CA TRP A 33 -8.27 -10.78 9.38
C TRP A 33 -9.37 -11.50 10.17
N SER A 34 -9.56 -12.81 9.95
CA SER A 34 -10.56 -13.62 10.68
C SER A 34 -10.20 -13.94 12.13
N LYS A 35 -8.93 -13.76 12.53
CA LYS A 35 -8.45 -14.17 13.86
C LYS A 35 -8.64 -13.11 14.94
N GLY A 36 -8.94 -11.87 14.56
CA GLY A 36 -8.89 -10.72 15.47
C GLY A 36 -10.23 -10.08 15.78
N TRP A 37 -11.05 -9.73 14.78
CA TRP A 37 -11.95 -8.58 14.97
C TRP A 37 -13.41 -8.77 14.56
N GLY A 38 -13.87 -9.98 14.21
CA GLY A 38 -15.27 -10.17 13.82
C GLY A 38 -15.70 -9.30 12.63
N LEU A 39 -14.73 -8.79 11.88
CA LEU A 39 -14.93 -7.98 10.69
C LEU A 39 -15.39 -8.94 9.59
N ASN A 40 -16.70 -8.98 9.37
CA ASN A 40 -17.24 -9.54 8.13
C ASN A 40 -16.72 -8.69 6.98
N ASP A 41 -16.29 -9.35 5.90
CA ASP A 41 -15.59 -8.80 4.71
C ASP A 41 -16.29 -7.58 4.04
N ALA A 42 -17.47 -7.15 4.50
CA ALA A 42 -18.31 -6.12 3.90
C ALA A 42 -18.40 -4.79 4.67
N SER A 43 -17.73 -4.64 5.82
CA SER A 43 -17.87 -3.43 6.68
C SER A 43 -16.58 -2.63 6.87
N THR A 44 -15.53 -2.93 6.11
CA THR A 44 -14.24 -2.26 6.22
C THR A 44 -13.88 -1.59 4.91
N GLU A 45 -13.71 -0.28 4.95
CA GLU A 45 -13.23 0.53 3.84
C GLU A 45 -11.94 1.26 4.24
N PHE A 46 -11.22 1.78 3.25
CA PHE A 46 -10.07 2.62 3.53
C PHE A 46 -10.54 4.04 3.83
N CYS A 47 -10.07 4.61 4.96
CA CYS A 47 -10.33 6.01 5.29
C CYS A 47 -9.65 6.99 4.32
N TYR A 48 -8.57 6.56 3.67
CA TYR A 48 -7.83 7.30 2.67
C TYR A 48 -7.06 6.34 1.76
N PHE A 49 -6.74 6.80 0.55
CA PHE A 49 -5.98 6.00 -0.41
C PHE A 49 -4.59 5.66 0.15
N PRO A 50 -4.11 4.40 0.06
CA PRO A 50 -2.83 4.01 0.62
C PRO A 50 -1.67 4.90 0.13
N ILE A 51 -0.85 5.38 1.07
CA ILE A 51 0.28 6.26 0.76
C ILE A 51 1.55 5.43 0.77
N ILE A 52 2.25 5.40 -0.36
CA ILE A 52 3.49 4.66 -0.56
C ILE A 52 4.58 5.63 -0.98
N GLN A 53 5.66 5.64 -0.22
CA GLN A 53 6.85 6.43 -0.53
C GLN A 53 8.08 5.57 -0.45
N LEU A 54 8.94 5.72 -1.46
CA LEU A 54 10.19 5.01 -1.53
C LEU A 54 11.29 5.92 -2.06
N ARG A 55 12.47 5.79 -1.46
CA ARG A 55 13.61 6.64 -1.77
C ARG A 55 14.76 5.79 -2.29
N SER A 56 15.19 6.07 -3.52
CA SER A 56 16.42 5.48 -4.08
C SER A 56 17.66 6.25 -3.62
N THR A 57 17.69 7.59 -3.73
CA THR A 57 18.94 8.33 -3.48
C THR A 57 18.83 9.82 -3.04
N ILE A 58 17.83 10.64 -3.41
CA ILE A 58 17.94 12.12 -3.18
C ILE A 58 16.70 12.84 -2.60
N THR A 59 15.45 12.48 -2.91
CA THR A 59 14.25 13.20 -2.44
C THR A 59 13.85 12.88 -0.98
N SER A 60 13.35 13.87 -0.23
CA SER A 60 12.88 13.69 1.15
C SER A 60 11.53 12.97 1.20
N TYR A 61 11.29 12.22 2.28
CA TYR A 61 9.95 11.72 2.60
C TYR A 61 9.03 12.89 2.95
N ASP A 62 7.77 12.78 2.54
CA ASP A 62 6.73 13.72 2.97
C ASP A 62 5.92 13.09 4.09
N LEU A 63 6.02 13.68 5.28
CA LEU A 63 5.34 13.22 6.49
C LEU A 63 4.10 14.07 6.81
N GLN A 64 3.71 14.96 5.89
CA GLN A 64 2.49 15.73 6.03
C GLN A 64 1.26 14.83 5.83
N LEU A 65 0.14 15.25 6.42
CA LEU A 65 -1.14 14.55 6.27
C LEU A 65 -1.69 14.62 4.84
N THR A 66 -1.16 15.53 4.01
CA THR A 66 -1.52 15.73 2.60
C THR A 66 -0.61 14.95 1.65
N ALA A 67 0.25 14.06 2.17
CA ALA A 67 1.17 13.32 1.34
C ALA A 67 0.43 12.31 0.44
N GLU A 68 0.87 12.17 -0.80
CA GLU A 68 0.29 11.27 -1.79
C GLU A 68 1.35 10.35 -2.40
N SER A 69 0.92 9.18 -2.88
CA SER A 69 1.78 8.23 -3.59
C SER A 69 2.25 8.84 -4.91
N SER A 70 3.56 8.88 -5.16
CA SER A 70 4.09 9.46 -6.40
C SER A 70 3.97 8.51 -7.60
N SER A 71 4.10 9.06 -8.80
CA SER A 71 4.18 8.29 -10.05
C SER A 71 5.60 7.75 -10.31
N ASP A 72 6.53 7.94 -9.38
CA ASP A 72 7.88 7.40 -9.49
C ASP A 72 7.87 5.88 -9.38
N THR A 73 8.80 5.24 -10.09
CA THR A 73 8.99 3.79 -10.01
C THR A 73 9.64 3.38 -8.70
N ILE A 74 9.18 2.25 -8.15
CA ILE A 74 9.74 1.64 -6.95
C ILE A 74 11.24 1.35 -7.13
N ALA A 75 12.05 1.93 -6.24
CA ALA A 75 13.46 1.61 -6.12
C ALA A 75 13.67 0.27 -5.39
N HIS A 76 14.43 -0.65 -5.99
CA HIS A 76 14.71 -1.97 -5.37
C HIS A 76 15.71 -1.92 -4.20
N LYS A 77 16.08 -0.72 -3.74
CA LYS A 77 17.00 -0.49 -2.61
C LYS A 77 16.56 0.77 -1.87
N GLY A 78 16.49 0.70 -0.54
CA GLY A 78 16.14 1.84 0.32
C GLY A 78 15.14 1.45 1.41
N ILE A 79 14.47 2.47 1.97
CA ILE A 79 13.45 2.33 3.01
C ILE A 79 12.07 2.57 2.41
N PHE A 80 11.14 1.65 2.67
CA PHE A 80 9.72 1.79 2.35
C PHE A 80 9.00 2.49 3.50
N LEU A 81 8.32 3.58 3.18
CA LEU A 81 7.31 4.19 4.04
C LEU A 81 5.94 3.89 3.45
N ILE A 82 5.08 3.24 4.24
CA ILE A 82 3.75 2.84 3.83
C ILE A 82 2.79 3.27 4.94
N ALA A 83 1.79 4.07 4.60
CA ALA A 83 0.72 4.48 5.50
C ALA A 83 -0.62 3.98 4.97
N ILE A 84 -1.36 3.29 5.82
CA ILE A 84 -2.64 2.65 5.52
C ILE A 84 -3.57 2.90 6.71
N GLY A 85 -4.83 3.26 6.48
CA GLY A 85 -5.82 3.51 7.53
C GLY A 85 -7.19 3.03 7.13
N MET A 86 -7.88 2.35 8.06
CA MET A 86 -9.19 1.74 7.88
C MET A 86 -10.15 2.23 8.95
#